data_AF-M9ZQ66-F1
#
_entry.id   AF-M9ZQ66-F1
#
_cell.length_a   1.000
_cell.length_b   1.000
_cell.length_c   1.000
_cell.angle_alpha   90.00
_cell.angle_beta   90.00
_cell.angle_gamma   90.00
#
_symmetry.space_group_name_H-M   'P 1'
#
loop_
_entity.id
_entity.type
_entity.pdbx_description
1 polymer ?
#
loop_
_entity_poly.entity_id
_entity_poly.type
_entity_poly.pdbx_seq_one_letter_code
_entity_poly.pdbx_strand_id
1 'polypeptide(L)'
;VAKHLSNSMDNKLSSTACILLNRCQVHVFPDRSWKQDVFWSMINLSIDSDENNFHYDVEDLNIPFPREDQDNVELHGYCNGIACVIVGKNVLLCNPATGEFRQLPDSSLLIPLPKGRFGLETTFKGMGFGYDCKTKEYKVVRIIENCDCEYSEDGESYYERILLPHTAEVYTTTANSWKEIKIDISIETRWY
;
A
#
# COMPACT_ATOMS: atom_id res chain seq x y z
N VAL A 1 -23.45 11.35 -10.76
CA VAL A 1 -24.25 10.15 -10.38
C VAL A 1 -23.47 9.47 -9.28
N ALA A 2 -23.78 9.79 -8.02
CA ALA A 2 -23.08 9.28 -6.82
C ALA A 2 -24.11 9.16 -5.70
N LYS A 3 -25.16 8.36 -5.93
CA LYS A 3 -26.34 8.26 -5.06
C LYS A 3 -26.44 6.95 -4.29
N HIS A 4 -25.47 6.04 -4.42
CA HIS A 4 -25.55 4.71 -3.82
C HIS A 4 -24.56 4.44 -2.66
N LEU A 5 -23.58 5.31 -2.43
CA LEU A 5 -22.59 5.09 -1.34
C LEU A 5 -22.94 5.77 -0.02
N SER A 6 -23.94 6.64 0.04
CA SER A 6 -24.27 7.42 1.26
C SER A 6 -25.46 6.89 2.08
N ASN A 7 -26.18 5.86 1.62
CA ASN A 7 -27.41 5.41 2.30
C ASN A 7 -27.16 4.34 3.38
N SER A 8 -25.92 3.90 3.61
CA SER A 8 -25.61 2.84 4.57
C SER A 8 -25.48 3.34 6.02
N MET A 9 -25.15 4.62 6.25
CA MET A 9 -24.91 5.12 7.61
C MET A 9 -26.19 5.27 8.47
N ASP A 10 -27.38 5.29 7.85
CA ASP A 10 -28.65 5.54 8.55
C ASP A 10 -29.49 4.28 8.82
N ASN A 11 -29.09 3.10 8.32
CA ASN A 11 -29.81 1.85 8.56
C ASN A 11 -29.22 1.12 9.78
N LYS A 12 -29.88 1.28 10.93
CA LYS A 12 -29.56 0.73 12.26
C LYS A 12 -29.42 -0.80 12.37
N LEU A 13 -29.56 -1.59 11.29
CA LEU A 13 -29.67 -3.06 11.37
C LEU A 13 -28.74 -3.85 10.44
N SER A 14 -28.09 -3.25 9.43
CA SER A 14 -27.19 -3.99 8.53
C SER A 14 -25.74 -3.53 8.67
N SER A 15 -24.88 -4.42 9.18
CA SER A 15 -23.44 -4.19 9.14
C SER A 15 -22.96 -4.41 7.71
N THR A 16 -22.32 -3.40 7.13
CA THR A 16 -21.75 -3.48 5.78
C THR A 16 -20.23 -3.34 5.84
N ALA A 17 -19.53 -4.23 5.15
CA ALA A 17 -18.09 -4.17 4.97
C ALA A 17 -17.77 -4.04 3.48
N CYS A 18 -16.82 -3.19 3.16
CA CYS A 18 -16.41 -2.90 1.80
C CYS A 18 -14.94 -3.30 1.64
N ILE A 19 -14.65 -4.23 0.74
CA ILE A 19 -13.31 -4.79 0.53
C ILE A 19 -12.89 -4.49 -0.90
N LEU A 20 -11.87 -3.66 -1.05
CA LEU A 20 -11.19 -3.47 -2.31
C LEU A 20 -10.09 -4.52 -2.45
N LEU A 21 -10.01 -5.16 -3.61
CA LEU A 21 -8.90 -6.03 -3.97
C LEU A 21 -8.43 -5.76 -5.39
N ASN A 22 -7.15 -5.99 -5.64
CA ASN A 22 -6.60 -6.10 -6.97
C ASN A 22 -6.22 -7.56 -7.28
N ARG A 23 -6.37 -7.94 -8.54
CA ARG A 23 -5.95 -9.24 -9.07
C ARG A 23 -5.08 -9.01 -10.29
N CYS A 24 -3.96 -9.73 -10.35
CA CYS A 24 -3.02 -9.64 -11.46
C CYS A 24 -3.17 -10.89 -12.33
N GLN A 25 -3.30 -10.71 -13.64
CA GLN A 25 -3.27 -11.78 -14.62
C GLN A 25 -2.06 -11.60 -15.53
N VAL A 26 -1.19 -12.60 -15.56
CA VAL A 26 -0.01 -12.59 -16.41
C VAL A 26 -0.29 -13.39 -17.68
N HIS A 27 -0.05 -12.75 -18.82
CA HIS A 27 -0.14 -13.33 -20.15
C HIS A 27 1.26 -13.51 -20.72
N VAL A 28 1.62 -14.75 -21.09
CA VAL A 28 2.89 -15.06 -21.75
C VAL A 28 2.62 -15.33 -23.23
N PHE A 29 3.30 -14.61 -24.10
CA PHE A 29 3.15 -14.71 -25.55
C PHE A 29 4.17 -15.69 -26.15
N PRO A 30 3.91 -16.25 -27.35
CA PRO A 30 4.81 -17.21 -27.99
C PRO A 30 6.24 -16.69 -28.26
N ASP A 31 6.41 -15.37 -28.37
CA ASP A 31 7.70 -14.70 -28.55
C ASP A 31 8.48 -14.54 -27.23
N ARG A 32 7.99 -15.12 -26.13
CA ARG A 32 8.51 -15.01 -24.76
C ARG A 32 8.38 -13.60 -24.16
N SER A 33 7.63 -12.70 -24.79
CA SER A 33 7.17 -11.50 -24.10
C SER A 33 6.07 -11.87 -23.11
N TRP A 34 5.88 -11.04 -22.10
CA TRP A 34 4.80 -11.18 -21.14
C TRP A 34 4.15 -9.82 -20.88
N LYS A 35 2.89 -9.86 -20.45
CA LYS A 35 2.13 -8.68 -20.05
C LYS A 35 1.36 -8.99 -18.77
N GLN A 36 1.35 -8.04 -17.84
CA GLN A 36 0.54 -8.11 -16.65
C GLN A 36 -0.67 -7.19 -16.77
N ASP A 37 -1.86 -7.73 -16.58
CA ASP A 37 -3.10 -6.98 -16.49
C ASP A 37 -3.56 -6.96 -15.03
N VAL A 38 -3.85 -5.76 -14.52
CA VAL A 38 -4.33 -5.56 -13.15
C VAL A 38 -5.82 -5.20 -13.20
N PHE A 39 -6.63 -6.02 -12.54
CA PHE A 39 -8.07 -5.77 -12.39
C PHE A 39 -8.39 -5.41 -10.95
N TRP A 40 -9.37 -4.53 -10.78
CA TRP A 40 -9.83 -4.07 -9.48
C TRP A 40 -11.27 -4.49 -9.29
N SER A 41 -11.58 -5.02 -8.12
CA SER A 41 -12.96 -5.38 -7.77
C SER A 41 -13.25 -4.91 -6.35
N MET A 42 -14.46 -4.41 -6.14
CA MET A 42 -15.01 -4.07 -4.84
C MET A 42 -15.99 -5.16 -4.43
N ILE A 43 -15.80 -5.73 -3.25
CA ILE A 43 -16.72 -6.68 -2.65
C ILE A 43 -17.45 -5.98 -1.50
N ASN A 44 -18.76 -5.81 -1.66
CA ASN A 44 -19.63 -5.28 -0.62
C ASN A 44 -20.30 -6.44 0.10
N LEU A 45 -19.99 -6.60 1.37
CA LEU A 45 -20.55 -7.61 2.26
C LEU A 45 -21.62 -6.95 3.13
N SER A 46 -22.78 -7.57 3.25
CA SER A 46 -23.84 -7.13 4.15
C SER A 46 -24.41 -8.32 4.91
N ILE A 47 -24.57 -8.15 6.22
CA ILE A 47 -25.26 -9.11 7.07
C ILE A 47 -26.64 -8.54 7.35
N ASP A 48 -27.69 -9.28 7.00
CA ASP A 48 -29.04 -8.98 7.43
C ASP A 48 -29.26 -9.61 8.81
N SER A 49 -29.89 -8.88 9.73
CA SER A 49 -30.07 -9.35 11.11
C SER A 49 -31.07 -10.50 11.23
N ASP A 50 -31.95 -10.61 10.23
CA ASP A 50 -33.15 -11.44 10.30
C ASP A 50 -32.97 -12.78 9.59
N GLU A 51 -32.00 -12.87 8.68
CA GLU A 51 -31.60 -14.09 8.00
C GLU A 51 -30.10 -14.22 8.14
N ASN A 52 -29.61 -15.32 8.70
CA ASN A 52 -28.17 -15.61 8.87
C ASN A 52 -27.42 -15.82 7.52
N ASN A 53 -27.91 -15.20 6.45
CA ASN A 53 -27.44 -15.25 5.07
C ASN A 53 -26.50 -14.08 4.82
N PHE A 54 -25.27 -14.38 4.41
CA PHE A 54 -24.32 -13.37 3.94
C PHE A 54 -24.73 -12.93 2.54
N HIS A 55 -25.14 -11.68 2.38
CA HIS A 55 -25.31 -11.07 1.07
C HIS A 55 -23.99 -10.42 0.65
N TYR A 56 -23.57 -10.67 -0.60
CA TYR A 56 -22.39 -10.04 -1.17
C TYR A 56 -22.68 -9.57 -2.60
N ASP A 57 -22.09 -8.44 -2.96
CA ASP A 57 -22.10 -7.89 -4.31
C ASP A 57 -20.67 -7.61 -4.76
N VAL A 58 -20.37 -7.84 -6.04
CA VAL A 58 -19.04 -7.66 -6.62
C VAL A 58 -19.14 -6.67 -7.77
N GLU A 59 -18.45 -5.55 -7.64
CA GLU A 59 -18.37 -4.51 -8.66
C GLU A 59 -16.95 -4.45 -9.23
N ASP A 60 -16.81 -4.57 -10.54
CA ASP A 60 -15.52 -4.35 -11.21
C ASP A 60 -15.24 -2.85 -11.36
N LEU A 61 -14.03 -2.44 -10.99
CA LEU A 61 -13.59 -1.04 -11.02
C LEU A 61 -12.55 -0.85 -12.12
N ASN A 62 -12.75 0.21 -12.90
CA ASN A 62 -11.77 0.67 -13.89
C ASN A 62 -10.98 1.84 -13.30
N ILE A 63 -9.86 1.55 -12.64
CA ILE A 63 -8.97 2.59 -12.10
C ILE A 63 -7.93 2.94 -13.19
N PRO A 64 -7.93 4.17 -13.73
CA PRO A 64 -7.11 4.54 -14.88
C PRO A 64 -5.68 4.89 -14.44
N PHE A 65 -4.93 3.92 -13.92
CA PHE A 65 -3.51 4.12 -13.62
C PHE A 65 -2.74 4.49 -14.91
N PRO A 66 -1.74 5.38 -14.83
CA PRO A 66 -0.85 5.65 -15.97
C PRO A 66 -0.28 4.34 -16.52
N ARG A 67 -0.44 4.10 -17.83
CA ARG A 67 -0.22 2.79 -18.47
C ARG A 67 1.23 2.29 -18.43
N GLU A 68 2.20 3.17 -18.21
CA GLU A 68 3.63 2.82 -18.29
C GLU A 68 4.14 2.13 -17.01
N ASP A 69 3.43 2.23 -15.88
CA ASP A 69 3.87 1.69 -14.59
C ASP A 69 2.94 0.60 -13.99
N GLN A 70 2.00 0.07 -14.79
CA GLN A 70 1.02 -0.90 -14.28
C GLN A 70 1.61 -2.28 -13.94
N ASP A 71 2.86 -2.55 -14.34
CA ASP A 71 3.49 -3.85 -14.13
C ASP A 71 3.69 -4.18 -12.65
N ASN A 72 3.76 -3.18 -11.75
CA ASN A 72 3.95 -3.39 -10.31
C ASN A 72 3.02 -2.48 -9.49
N VAL A 73 1.72 -2.79 -9.48
CA VAL A 73 0.74 -2.12 -8.61
C VAL A 73 0.40 -2.98 -7.41
N GLU A 74 0.71 -2.48 -6.21
CA GLU A 74 0.44 -3.15 -4.94
C GLU A 74 -0.57 -2.36 -4.11
N LEU A 75 -1.66 -3.00 -3.68
CA LEU A 75 -2.65 -2.40 -2.79
C LEU A 75 -2.22 -2.57 -1.33
N HIS A 76 -2.05 -1.47 -0.60
CA HIS A 76 -1.68 -1.47 0.82
C HIS A 76 -2.81 -1.08 1.77
N GLY A 77 -3.95 -0.66 1.22
CA GLY A 77 -5.14 -0.46 2.02
C GLY A 77 -6.19 0.34 1.28
N TYR A 78 -7.42 0.17 1.73
CA TYR A 78 -8.57 0.95 1.30
C TYR A 78 -9.33 1.41 2.53
N CYS A 79 -9.60 2.71 2.59
CA CYS A 79 -10.26 3.32 3.74
C CYS A 79 -10.98 4.59 3.29
N ASN A 80 -12.23 4.74 3.72
CA ASN A 80 -13.03 5.95 3.47
C ASN A 80 -13.05 6.39 1.99
N GLY A 81 -13.20 5.43 1.06
CA GLY A 81 -13.29 5.71 -0.38
C GLY A 81 -11.96 5.94 -1.09
N ILE A 82 -10.84 5.94 -0.38
CA ILE A 82 -9.51 6.12 -0.95
C ILE A 82 -8.71 4.82 -0.84
N ALA A 83 -7.97 4.50 -1.89
CA ALA A 83 -7.00 3.42 -1.91
C ALA A 83 -5.57 3.98 -1.82
N CYS A 84 -4.72 3.30 -1.04
CA CYS A 84 -3.30 3.55 -0.97
C CYS A 84 -2.58 2.43 -1.72
N VAL A 85 -1.84 2.80 -2.76
CA VAL A 85 -1.16 1.85 -3.64
C VAL A 85 0.30 2.24 -3.83
N ILE A 86 1.16 1.25 -4.07
CA ILE A 86 2.51 1.47 -4.60
C ILE A 86 2.46 1.19 -6.09
N VAL A 87 3.05 2.09 -6.88
CA VAL A 87 3.23 1.95 -8.32
C VAL A 87 4.71 2.21 -8.61
N GLY A 88 5.44 1.14 -8.93
CA GLY A 88 6.90 1.20 -9.04
C GLY A 88 7.55 1.61 -7.72
N LYS A 89 8.13 2.81 -7.66
CA LYS A 89 8.74 3.37 -6.43
C LYS A 89 7.85 4.40 -5.72
N ASN A 90 6.74 4.77 -6.34
CA ASN A 90 5.90 5.87 -5.89
C ASN A 90 4.73 5.34 -5.05
N VAL A 91 4.40 6.06 -3.98
CA VAL A 91 3.16 5.83 -3.22
C VAL A 91 2.09 6.78 -3.74
N LEU A 92 0.94 6.24 -4.10
CA LEU A 92 -0.20 7.00 -4.60
C LEU A 92 -1.42 6.78 -3.69
N LEU A 93 -2.13 7.87 -3.43
CA LEU A 93 -3.51 7.82 -2.97
C LEU A 93 -4.43 7.98 -4.18
N CYS A 94 -5.33 7.03 -4.40
CA CYS A 94 -6.30 7.10 -5.49
C CYS A 94 -7.73 7.08 -4.97
N ASN A 95 -8.60 7.84 -5.63
CA ASN A 95 -10.04 7.72 -5.47
C ASN A 95 -10.58 6.88 -6.64
N PRO A 96 -10.92 5.60 -6.42
CA PRO A 96 -11.40 4.74 -7.51
C PRO A 96 -12.69 5.25 -8.17
N ALA A 97 -13.53 6.00 -7.44
CA ALA A 97 -14.80 6.49 -7.94
C ALA A 97 -14.65 7.74 -8.84
N THR A 98 -13.61 8.54 -8.64
CA THR A 98 -13.35 9.74 -9.46
C THR A 98 -12.19 9.57 -10.44
N GLY A 99 -11.35 8.56 -10.24
CA GLY A 99 -10.10 8.39 -10.98
C GLY A 99 -9.04 9.44 -10.65
N GLU A 100 -9.18 10.16 -9.53
CA GLU A 100 -8.19 11.14 -9.08
C GLU A 100 -7.04 10.45 -8.34
N PHE A 101 -5.82 10.94 -8.60
CA PHE A 101 -4.61 10.43 -7.99
C PHE A 101 -3.84 11.55 -7.29
N ARG A 102 -3.22 11.22 -6.16
CA ARG A 102 -2.25 12.05 -5.48
C ARG A 102 -1.01 11.22 -5.21
N GLN A 103 0.10 11.59 -5.82
CA GLN A 103 1.42 11.06 -5.46
C GLN A 103 1.90 11.66 -4.14
N LEU A 104 2.43 10.82 -3.26
CA LEU A 104 3.06 11.25 -2.02
C LEU A 104 4.51 11.70 -2.28
N PRO A 105 5.05 12.62 -1.48
CA PRO A 105 6.47 12.95 -1.54
C PRO A 105 7.34 11.73 -1.24
N ASP A 106 8.60 11.79 -1.64
CA ASP A 106 9.60 10.79 -1.30
C ASP A 106 9.75 10.65 0.22
N SER A 107 10.12 9.45 0.65
CA SER A 107 10.40 9.15 2.05
C SER A 107 11.56 9.99 2.56
N SER A 108 11.48 10.44 3.81
CA SER A 108 12.59 11.13 4.48
C SER A 108 13.63 10.15 5.02
N LEU A 109 13.27 8.88 5.16
CA LEU A 109 14.05 7.85 5.83
C LEU A 109 14.61 6.77 4.87
N LEU A 110 14.03 6.60 3.67
CA LEU A 110 14.66 5.79 2.62
C LEU A 110 15.78 6.58 1.95
N ILE A 111 17.02 6.17 2.21
CA ILE A 111 18.22 6.77 1.65
C ILE A 111 18.74 5.97 0.45
N PRO A 112 19.48 6.61 -0.48
CA PRO A 112 20.14 5.91 -1.57
C PRO A 112 21.16 4.89 -1.05
N LEU A 113 21.38 3.82 -1.83
CA LEU A 113 22.40 2.82 -1.53
C LEU A 113 23.80 3.47 -1.34
N PRO A 114 24.59 2.98 -0.37
CA PRO A 114 25.94 3.45 -0.16
C PRO A 114 26.83 3.13 -1.36
N LYS A 115 27.80 4.01 -1.66
CA LYS A 115 28.74 3.83 -2.79
C LYS A 115 30.04 3.12 -2.40
N GLY A 116 30.22 2.79 -1.13
CA GLY A 116 31.44 2.20 -0.59
C GLY A 116 31.22 0.77 -0.11
N ARG A 117 32.31 0.12 0.31
CA ARG A 117 32.28 -1.23 0.89
C ARG A 117 31.40 -1.33 2.14
N PHE A 118 31.26 -0.24 2.91
CA PHE A 118 30.46 -0.20 4.12
C PHE A 118 29.40 0.89 4.02
N GLY A 119 28.21 0.62 4.55
CA GLY A 119 27.22 1.68 4.74
C GLY A 119 25.85 1.19 5.23
N LEU A 120 25.06 2.18 5.64
CA LEU A 120 23.66 1.98 6.02
C LEU A 120 22.81 1.77 4.77
N GLU A 121 22.11 0.65 4.73
CA GLU A 121 21.07 0.35 3.76
C GLU A 121 19.69 0.48 4.41
N THR A 122 18.78 1.14 3.72
CA THR A 122 17.38 1.30 4.16
C THR A 122 16.45 0.76 3.09
N THR A 123 15.56 -0.15 3.48
CA THR A 123 14.61 -0.79 2.57
C THR A 123 13.19 -0.70 3.09
N PHE A 124 12.24 -0.69 2.17
CA PHE A 124 10.82 -0.73 2.51
C PHE A 124 10.48 -2.08 3.16
N LYS A 125 9.92 -2.06 4.38
CA LYS A 125 9.52 -3.28 5.10
C LYS A 125 8.01 -3.49 5.14
N GLY A 126 7.25 -2.41 5.24
CA GLY A 126 5.80 -2.49 5.33
C GLY A 126 5.12 -1.14 5.27
N MET A 127 3.84 -1.14 4.92
CA MET A 127 3.00 0.06 4.87
C MET A 127 1.65 -0.20 5.51
N GLY A 128 1.09 0.82 6.15
CA GLY A 128 -0.28 0.86 6.63
C GLY A 128 -0.98 2.13 6.17
N PHE A 129 -2.29 2.04 5.97
CA PHE A 129 -3.12 3.15 5.53
C PHE A 129 -4.37 3.27 6.41
N GLY A 130 -4.77 4.50 6.72
CA GLY A 130 -5.98 4.76 7.47
C GLY A 130 -6.50 6.19 7.31
N TYR A 131 -7.75 6.38 7.70
CA TYR A 131 -8.41 7.67 7.75
C TYR A 131 -8.70 8.06 9.19
N ASP A 132 -8.24 9.24 9.60
CA ASP A 132 -8.54 9.81 10.90
C ASP A 132 -9.84 10.62 10.78
N CYS A 133 -10.94 10.09 11.30
CA CYS A 133 -12.25 10.73 11.22
C CYS A 133 -12.33 12.03 12.04
N LYS A 134 -11.45 12.23 13.03
CA LYS A 134 -11.43 13.45 13.87
C LYS A 134 -10.77 14.60 13.13
N THR A 135 -9.61 14.35 12.53
CA THR A 135 -8.87 15.38 11.76
C THR A 135 -9.29 15.42 10.28
N LYS A 136 -10.11 14.46 9.84
CA LYS A 136 -10.57 14.29 8.45
C LYS A 136 -9.43 14.18 7.46
N GLU A 137 -8.38 13.45 7.83
CA GLU A 137 -7.17 13.33 7.03
C GLU A 137 -6.79 11.87 6.83
N TYR A 138 -6.17 11.58 5.70
CA TYR A 138 -5.58 10.28 5.46
C TYR A 138 -4.16 10.24 6.02
N LYS A 139 -3.81 9.11 6.61
CA LYS A 139 -2.50 8.82 7.16
C LYS A 139 -1.93 7.57 6.51
N VAL A 140 -0.66 7.64 6.14
CA VAL A 140 0.10 6.49 5.66
C VAL A 140 1.28 6.29 6.59
N VAL A 141 1.47 5.09 7.10
CA VAL A 141 2.63 4.73 7.92
C VAL A 141 3.53 3.84 7.07
N ARG A 142 4.82 4.14 7.02
CA ARG A 142 5.84 3.33 6.37
C ARG A 142 6.82 2.82 7.42
N ILE A 143 7.12 1.52 7.38
CA ILE A 143 8.14 0.87 8.19
C ILE A 143 9.35 0.59 7.30
N ILE A 144 10.54 0.86 7.84
CA ILE A 144 11.81 0.78 7.12
C ILE A 144 12.72 -0.20 7.86
N GLU A 145 13.26 -1.15 7.11
CA GLU A 145 14.31 -2.06 7.57
C GLU A 145 15.67 -1.40 7.34
N ASN A 146 16.46 -1.33 8.40
CA ASN A 146 17.77 -0.69 8.40
C ASN A 146 18.83 -1.77 8.58
N CYS A 147 19.88 -1.76 7.76
CA CYS A 147 20.97 -2.71 7.84
C CYS A 147 22.31 -1.99 7.76
N ASP A 148 23.25 -2.35 8.63
CA ASP A 148 24.65 -2.02 8.41
C ASP A 148 25.27 -3.12 7.55
N CYS A 149 25.72 -2.77 6.35
CA CYS A 149 26.12 -3.71 5.32
C CYS A 149 27.61 -3.56 5.01
N GLU A 150 28.29 -4.71 4.88
CA GLU A 150 29.57 -4.83 4.19
C GLU A 150 29.35 -5.54 2.85
N TYR A 151 29.60 -4.83 1.76
CA TYR A 151 29.43 -5.32 0.39
C TYR A 151 30.67 -6.07 -0.10
N SER A 152 30.46 -7.07 -0.97
CA SER A 152 31.51 -7.71 -1.73
C SER A 152 32.22 -6.74 -2.68
N GLU A 153 33.42 -7.09 -3.14
CA GLU A 153 34.19 -6.22 -4.06
C GLU A 153 33.46 -5.93 -5.38
N ASP A 154 32.59 -6.82 -5.83
CA ASP A 154 31.74 -6.64 -7.00
C ASP A 154 30.45 -5.85 -6.71
N GLY A 155 30.11 -5.62 -5.44
CA GLY A 155 28.90 -4.90 -5.02
C GLY A 155 27.58 -5.66 -5.21
N GLU A 156 27.63 -6.93 -5.63
CA GLU A 156 26.45 -7.74 -5.94
C GLU A 156 25.96 -8.58 -4.75
N SER A 157 26.76 -8.67 -3.68
CA SER A 157 26.44 -9.47 -2.49
C SER A 157 26.97 -8.83 -1.20
N TYR A 158 26.63 -9.44 -0.07
CA TYR A 158 27.06 -9.00 1.26
C TYR A 158 28.08 -9.96 1.83
N TYR A 159 29.20 -9.46 2.36
CA TYR A 159 30.04 -10.21 3.29
C TYR A 159 29.39 -10.28 4.67
N GLU A 160 28.83 -9.16 5.13
CA GLU A 160 28.13 -9.05 6.40
C GLU A 160 26.91 -8.14 6.26
N ARG A 161 25.82 -8.49 6.96
CA ARG A 161 24.58 -7.71 6.99
C ARG A 161 23.99 -7.76 8.40
N ILE A 162 24.12 -6.66 9.13
CA ILE A 162 23.65 -6.53 10.51
C ILE A 162 22.31 -5.80 10.51
N LEU A 163 21.24 -6.50 10.93
CA LEU A 163 19.92 -5.89 11.11
C LEU A 163 19.95 -4.89 12.27
N LEU A 164 19.54 -3.65 11.98
CA LEU A 164 19.35 -2.58 12.94
C LEU A 164 17.85 -2.43 13.28
N PRO A 165 17.50 -1.72 14.36
CA PRO A 165 16.11 -1.44 14.68
C PRO A 165 15.34 -0.81 13.52
N HIS A 166 14.09 -1.23 13.34
CA HIS A 166 13.21 -0.62 12.36
C HIS A 166 12.94 0.84 12.71
N THR A 167 12.86 1.68 11.69
CA THR A 167 12.36 3.05 11.79
C THR A 167 11.01 3.14 11.11
N ALA A 168 10.25 4.19 11.43
CA ALA A 168 8.98 4.44 10.77
C ALA A 168 8.73 5.92 10.59
N GLU A 169 7.94 6.22 9.58
CA GLU A 169 7.46 7.57 9.30
C GLU A 169 5.96 7.54 9.00
N VAL A 170 5.30 8.66 9.31
CA VAL A 170 3.89 8.88 9.01
C VAL A 170 3.75 10.06 8.05
N TYR A 171 3.03 9.84 6.95
CA TYR A 171 2.54 10.89 6.08
C TYR A 171 1.14 11.32 6.52
N THR A 172 0.86 12.62 6.45
CA THR A 172 -0.51 13.14 6.58
C THR A 172 -0.88 14.00 5.38
N THR A 173 -2.12 13.88 4.90
CA THR A 173 -2.58 14.66 3.74
C THR A 173 -2.62 16.17 3.99
N THR A 174 -2.79 16.58 5.24
CA THR A 174 -2.85 17.99 5.65
C THR A 174 -1.48 18.65 5.59
N ALA A 175 -0.44 18.00 6.14
CA ALA A 175 0.92 18.53 6.11
C ALA A 175 1.61 18.29 4.76
N ASN A 176 1.14 17.28 4.01
CA ASN A 176 1.75 16.81 2.78
C ASN A 176 3.24 16.51 2.93
N SER A 177 3.62 15.90 4.06
CA SER A 177 5.01 15.56 4.38
C SER A 177 5.08 14.32 5.25
N TRP A 178 6.24 13.66 5.21
CA TRP A 178 6.57 12.56 6.10
C TRP A 178 7.18 13.09 7.40
N LYS A 179 6.83 12.46 8.52
CA LYS A 179 7.43 12.72 9.82
C LYS A 179 7.83 11.40 10.47
N GLU A 180 9.08 11.33 10.92
CA GLU A 180 9.56 10.19 11.70
C GLU A 180 8.73 10.00 12.97
N ILE A 181 8.43 8.74 13.28
CA ILE A 181 7.74 8.32 14.49
C ILE A 181 8.56 7.23 15.20
N LYS A 182 8.48 7.23 16.52
CA LYS A 182 9.06 6.16 17.32
C LYS A 182 8.15 4.95 17.28
N ILE A 183 8.73 3.80 16.99
CA ILE A 183 8.06 2.51 17.00
C ILE A 183 8.88 1.54 17.85
N ASP A 184 8.18 0.67 18.56
CA ASP A 184 8.78 -0.44 19.29
C ASP A 184 8.37 -1.74 18.59
N ILE A 185 9.05 -2.01 17.47
CA ILE A 185 8.86 -3.25 16.70
C ILE A 185 10.10 -4.10 16.96
N SER A 186 9.90 -5.22 17.66
CA SER A 186 10.96 -6.17 17.93
C SER A 186 11.55 -6.71 16.63
N ILE A 187 12.87 -6.82 16.59
CA ILE A 187 13.57 -7.59 15.56
C ILE A 187 13.47 -9.05 16.00
N GLU A 188 12.37 -9.75 15.71
CA GLU A 188 12.37 -11.20 15.86
C GLU A 188 13.32 -11.78 14.82
N THR A 189 14.54 -12.12 15.23
CA THR A 189 15.44 -13.00 14.47
C THR A 189 14.82 -14.40 14.41
N ARG A 190 13.94 -14.64 13.43
CA ARG A 190 13.59 -16.01 13.04
C ARG A 190 14.66 -16.51 12.09
N TRP A 191 15.62 -17.23 12.66
CA TRP A 191 16.51 -18.12 11.94
C TRP A 191 15.69 -19.31 11.41
N TYR A 192 15.82 -19.63 10.12
CA TYR A 192 15.55 -20.96 9.57
C TYR A 192 16.85 -21.52 9.00
#